data_AF-A0A3L6DU53-F1
#
_entry.id   AF-A0A3L6DU53-F1
#
_cell.length_a   1.000
_cell.length_b   1.000
_cell.length_c   1.000
_cell.angle_alpha   90.00
_cell.angle_beta   90.00
_cell.angle_gamma   90.00
#
_symmetry.space_group_name_H-M   'P 1'
#
loop_
_entity.id
_entity.type
_entity.pdbx_description
1 polymer ?
#
loop_
_entity_poly.entity_id
_entity_poly.type
_entity_poly.pdbx_seq_one_letter_code
_entity_poly.pdbx_strand_id
1 'polypeptide(L)'
;MRPSICCAPLFLLLLLHLAFARPLFPLPSKTKNEEKKPIQTFRPYNIAHRGSNGEIPEETAAAYMRAIEEGADFIESDILASKDGALICFHDVTLDDTTDVAKRKEFANRRRTYEVEWFNVTGWFVVDFTLEELKTLRVKQRYSFRDQQYNGMFSIITFEEFISIALDADRTVGIYPEIKDPVFINKHVKWADGKKFEDKFVDTLLKYGYKGQYMSENWLKQPLFIQSFAPTSIVHVSDFIDSPKVFLIDDISVRTQDTNQSYWEITSDEYLAYISKYVVGLGPWKDTIVPASGNYLMPPSDLVARAHAHNLQVHPYTYRNENQFLHFNFFQDPYNEYDFWINTVGVDGLFTDFTGTLHRYQELTSPHRKDETANSLLVKISQMISAYEGYNDMILNEYHEALLQLGESARNTFAEFKYAIQSYTSSSAVARGEVHPLTKYVMNYIKALTAYSKTLDSLLKDTDRRCLVSDIQLMANPYPNFTATAFNLQSVTAVLEANLEAGSRLYRDDRLQYIFMMNNIHYMVQKVKNSDLKSFLGDEWIRIHNRKLQQQATRYERASWNNVLSYLSDDGLCAAGDAASRKTIREEIKNFNLSFEEVYRVQKAWSVPDDQLRDDVRIQFH
;
A
#
# COMPACT_ATOMS: atom_id res chain seq x y z
N MET A 1 8.10 49.65 61.72
CA MET A 1 9.37 49.92 61.01
C MET A 1 9.30 49.27 59.64
N ARG A 2 9.88 49.96 58.66
CA ARG A 2 9.77 49.79 57.19
C ARG A 2 9.81 48.34 56.68
N PRO A 3 9.00 47.98 55.66
CA PRO A 3 9.30 46.89 54.73
C PRO A 3 10.25 47.39 53.63
N SER A 4 11.16 46.53 53.16
CA SER A 4 12.01 46.77 51.98
C SER A 4 11.78 45.62 50.99
N ILE A 5 11.19 45.92 49.84
CA ILE A 5 11.83 46.02 48.51
C ILE A 5 12.14 44.64 47.90
N CYS A 6 11.27 44.19 46.98
CA CYS A 6 11.58 43.71 45.62
C CYS A 6 10.38 42.97 45.03
N CYS A 7 9.42 43.71 44.47
CA CYS A 7 8.50 43.22 43.44
C CYS A 7 8.66 44.13 42.22
N ALA A 8 8.60 43.52 41.03
CA ALA A 8 8.83 44.08 39.69
C ALA A 8 10.32 44.15 39.29
N PRO A 9 10.77 43.17 38.48
CA PRO A 9 10.57 43.32 37.04
C PRO A 9 10.32 41.98 36.34
N LEU A 10 9.05 41.62 36.10
CA LEU A 10 8.71 40.64 35.05
C LEU A 10 7.47 41.04 34.23
N PHE A 11 6.76 42.09 34.65
CA PHE A 11 5.54 42.56 33.98
C PHE A 11 5.76 43.65 32.92
N LEU A 12 6.98 44.17 32.77
CA LEU A 12 7.29 45.21 31.77
C LEU A 12 7.88 44.66 30.46
N LEU A 13 8.23 43.38 30.40
CA LEU A 13 8.70 42.71 29.18
C LEU A 13 7.57 42.05 28.37
N LEU A 14 6.35 41.99 28.91
CA LEU A 14 5.16 41.45 28.23
C LEU A 14 4.27 42.53 27.59
N LEU A 15 4.60 43.82 27.74
CA LEU A 15 3.80 44.94 27.24
C LEU A 15 4.49 45.78 26.14
N LEU A 16 5.67 45.35 25.66
CA LEU A 16 6.42 46.02 24.57
C LEU A 16 6.46 45.21 23.26
N HIS A 17 5.62 44.17 23.11
CA HIS A 17 5.36 43.52 21.81
C HIS A 17 3.94 43.77 21.29
N LEU A 18 3.19 44.66 21.93
CA LEU A 18 1.88 45.13 21.51
C LEU A 18 1.95 46.61 21.09
N ALA A 19 2.74 46.93 20.06
CA ALA A 19 2.52 48.10 19.20
C ALA A 19 3.61 48.16 18.10
N PHE A 20 3.16 48.24 16.85
CA PHE A 20 3.92 48.54 15.62
C PHE A 20 4.87 47.46 15.07
N ALA A 21 4.28 46.45 14.43
CA ALA A 21 4.65 46.05 13.07
C ALA A 21 3.53 45.19 12.47
N ARG A 22 2.87 45.66 11.41
CA ARG A 22 2.11 44.78 10.52
C ARG A 22 3.10 43.77 9.93
N PRO A 23 2.91 42.44 10.03
CA PRO A 23 3.59 41.58 9.09
C PRO A 23 2.86 41.75 7.75
N LEU A 24 3.43 42.58 6.87
CA LEU A 24 3.46 42.19 5.47
C LEU A 24 4.13 40.82 5.48
N PHE A 25 3.35 39.75 5.28
CA PHE A 25 3.92 38.42 5.07
C PHE A 25 4.94 38.56 3.92
N PRO A 26 6.24 38.32 4.17
CA PRO A 26 7.15 38.17 3.06
C PRO A 26 6.76 36.86 2.37
N LEU A 27 6.38 36.96 1.09
CA LEU A 27 6.39 35.81 0.18
C LEU A 27 7.71 35.06 0.40
N PRO A 28 7.69 33.78 0.83
CA PRO A 28 8.90 33.01 0.98
C PRO A 28 9.64 33.02 -0.35
N SER A 29 10.89 33.50 -0.29
CA SER A 29 11.83 33.48 -1.39
C SER A 29 11.86 32.11 -2.04
N LYS A 30 11.77 32.08 -3.38
CA LYS A 30 12.18 30.98 -4.28
C LYS A 30 12.98 29.91 -3.54
N THR A 31 12.30 28.87 -3.05
CA THR A 31 12.95 27.69 -2.53
C THR A 31 13.81 27.11 -3.65
N LYS A 32 15.03 26.71 -3.30
CA LYS A 32 16.00 26.10 -4.22
C LYS A 32 15.34 24.89 -4.92
N ASN A 33 15.74 24.65 -6.16
CA ASN A 33 15.44 23.45 -6.97
C ASN A 33 15.79 22.15 -6.21
N GLU A 34 14.97 21.75 -5.25
CA GLU A 34 14.86 20.37 -4.80
C GLU A 34 13.64 19.79 -5.52
N GLU A 35 13.79 18.63 -6.16
CA GLU A 35 12.68 17.94 -6.81
C GLU A 35 11.64 17.58 -5.74
N LYS A 36 10.46 18.21 -5.81
CA LYS A 36 9.34 17.89 -4.91
C LYS A 36 8.98 16.42 -5.03
N LYS A 37 8.67 15.76 -3.91
CA LYS A 37 8.16 14.39 -3.92
C LYS A 37 6.89 14.32 -4.79
N PRO A 38 6.81 13.37 -5.74
CA PRO A 38 5.65 13.26 -6.62
C PRO A 38 4.42 12.77 -5.87
N ILE A 39 3.24 13.12 -6.40
CA ILE A 39 1.94 12.63 -5.92
C ILE A 39 1.85 11.10 -6.08
N GLN A 40 1.12 10.42 -5.19
CA GLN A 40 0.88 8.98 -5.30
C GLN A 40 -0.27 8.72 -6.28
N THR A 41 -0.06 7.85 -7.27
CA THR A 41 -1.02 7.60 -8.36
C THR A 41 -1.47 6.14 -8.49
N PHE A 42 -0.99 5.25 -7.61
CA PHE A 42 -1.27 3.81 -7.68
C PHE A 42 -2.33 3.34 -6.67
N ARG A 43 -2.89 4.27 -5.89
CA ARG A 43 -3.96 4.02 -4.92
C ARG A 43 -5.05 5.08 -5.08
N PRO A 44 -6.27 4.84 -4.56
CA PRO A 44 -7.30 5.86 -4.56
C PRO A 44 -6.84 7.17 -3.92
N TYR A 45 -7.24 8.30 -4.51
CA TYR A 45 -6.84 9.62 -4.04
C TYR A 45 -7.48 9.99 -2.70
N ASN A 46 -6.68 10.56 -1.80
CA ASN A 46 -7.14 11.25 -0.61
C ASN A 46 -7.39 12.72 -0.96
N ILE A 47 -8.66 13.12 -1.07
CA ILE A 47 -9.06 14.45 -1.51
C ILE A 47 -9.63 15.22 -0.31
N ALA A 48 -8.96 16.32 0.05
CA ALA A 48 -9.35 17.17 1.17
C ALA A 48 -10.55 18.03 0.79
N HIS A 49 -11.75 17.56 1.13
CA HIS A 49 -12.99 18.29 0.86
C HIS A 49 -12.98 19.59 1.67
N ARG A 50 -12.80 20.73 1.00
CA ARG A 50 -12.67 22.07 1.60
C ARG A 50 -11.53 22.20 2.62
N GLY A 51 -10.47 21.41 2.46
CA GLY A 51 -9.37 21.25 3.42
C GLY A 51 -9.68 20.26 4.54
N SER A 52 -8.97 20.33 5.67
CA SER A 52 -9.24 19.49 6.86
C SER A 52 -10.40 20.08 7.68
N ASN A 53 -11.59 20.13 7.05
CA ASN A 53 -12.72 20.91 7.57
C ASN A 53 -13.41 20.27 8.81
N GLY A 54 -13.10 19.00 9.07
CA GLY A 54 -13.46 18.31 10.30
C GLY A 54 -12.79 18.91 11.55
N GLU A 55 -11.64 19.58 11.37
CA GLU A 55 -10.82 20.15 12.44
C GLU A 55 -10.80 21.68 12.43
N ILE A 56 -10.75 22.30 11.25
CA ILE A 56 -10.58 23.75 11.03
C ILE A 56 -11.76 24.26 10.17
N PRO A 57 -12.23 25.51 10.30
CA PRO A 57 -13.29 26.03 9.43
C PRO A 57 -12.96 25.88 7.93
N GLU A 58 -13.95 25.42 7.17
CA GLU A 58 -13.86 25.10 5.73
C GLU A 58 -13.36 26.27 4.87
N GLU A 59 -12.75 25.97 3.74
CA GLU A 59 -12.31 26.94 2.72
C GLU A 59 -11.29 28.00 3.24
N THR A 60 -10.60 27.71 4.34
CA THR A 60 -9.56 28.59 4.91
C THR A 60 -8.16 28.13 4.56
N ALA A 61 -7.22 29.08 4.47
CA ALA A 61 -5.80 28.75 4.27
C ALA A 61 -5.27 27.75 5.31
N ALA A 62 -5.70 27.88 6.57
CA ALA A 62 -5.31 26.98 7.64
C ALA A 62 -5.84 25.54 7.43
N ALA A 63 -7.09 25.39 6.98
CA ALA A 63 -7.65 24.07 6.67
C ALA A 63 -6.90 23.38 5.52
N TYR A 64 -6.49 24.14 4.50
CA TYR A 64 -5.69 23.59 3.38
C TYR A 64 -4.28 23.21 3.79
N MET A 65 -3.57 24.08 4.53
CA MET A 65 -2.23 23.76 5.04
C MET A 65 -2.28 22.51 5.93
N ARG A 66 -3.29 22.41 6.80
CA ARG A 66 -3.51 21.24 7.64
C ARG A 66 -3.74 19.96 6.83
N ALA A 67 -4.57 20.01 5.79
CA ALA A 67 -4.79 18.85 4.93
C ALA A 67 -3.53 18.40 4.18
N ILE A 68 -2.70 19.35 3.75
CA ILE A 68 -1.41 19.06 3.12
C ILE A 68 -0.48 18.34 4.11
N GLU A 69 -0.38 18.86 5.34
CA GLU A 69 0.40 18.26 6.44
C GLU A 69 -0.09 16.85 6.78
N GLU A 70 -1.40 16.62 6.74
CA GLU A 70 -2.04 15.33 7.00
C GLU A 70 -1.86 14.29 5.88
N GLY A 71 -1.30 14.67 4.73
CA GLY A 71 -1.00 13.76 3.64
C GLY A 71 -2.07 13.67 2.54
N ALA A 72 -2.93 14.69 2.39
CA ALA A 72 -3.87 14.77 1.27
C ALA A 72 -3.16 14.78 -0.09
N ASP A 73 -3.64 14.02 -1.07
CA ASP A 73 -3.08 14.05 -2.43
C ASP A 73 -3.55 15.31 -3.18
N PHE A 74 -4.82 15.67 -2.96
CA PHE A 74 -5.46 16.86 -3.51
C PHE A 74 -6.10 17.69 -2.40
N ILE A 75 -6.03 19.02 -2.53
CA ILE A 75 -6.92 19.93 -1.79
C ILE A 75 -8.04 20.40 -2.72
N GLU A 76 -9.28 20.35 -2.25
CA GLU A 76 -10.45 20.81 -3.00
C GLU A 76 -10.92 22.18 -2.49
N SER A 77 -11.42 23.01 -3.40
CA SER A 77 -12.04 24.29 -3.07
C SER A 77 -13.25 24.57 -3.95
N ASP A 78 -14.30 25.11 -3.36
CA ASP A 78 -15.44 25.66 -4.08
C ASP A 78 -15.14 27.08 -4.55
N ILE A 79 -15.22 27.34 -5.86
CA ILE A 79 -14.94 28.66 -6.42
C ILE A 79 -16.23 29.40 -6.75
N LEU A 80 -16.38 30.59 -6.17
CA LEU A 80 -17.42 31.57 -6.49
C LEU A 80 -16.78 32.90 -6.95
N ALA A 81 -17.61 33.89 -7.29
CA ALA A 81 -17.15 35.23 -7.65
C ALA A 81 -17.79 36.34 -6.81
N SER A 82 -16.97 37.30 -6.40
CA SER A 82 -17.40 38.54 -5.75
C SER A 82 -18.09 39.49 -6.74
N LYS A 83 -18.74 40.53 -6.21
CA LYS A 83 -19.40 41.58 -7.00
C LYS A 83 -18.48 42.26 -8.02
N ASP A 84 -17.22 42.49 -7.63
CA ASP A 84 -16.18 43.10 -8.45
C ASP A 84 -15.41 42.08 -9.31
N GLY A 85 -15.87 40.83 -9.36
CA GLY A 85 -15.38 39.81 -10.28
C GLY A 85 -14.11 39.09 -9.84
N ALA A 86 -13.73 39.18 -8.56
CA ALA A 86 -12.64 38.38 -8.02
C ALA A 86 -13.13 36.97 -7.67
N LEU A 87 -12.30 35.97 -7.94
CA LEU A 87 -12.62 34.57 -7.64
C LEU A 87 -12.20 34.23 -6.20
N ILE A 88 -13.11 33.61 -5.45
CA ILE A 88 -12.91 33.29 -4.03
C ILE A 88 -13.18 31.82 -3.73
N CYS A 89 -12.57 31.31 -2.68
CA CYS A 89 -12.80 29.99 -2.11
C CYS A 89 -13.93 30.07 -1.09
N PHE A 90 -15.11 29.56 -1.44
CA PHE A 90 -16.31 29.59 -0.60
C PHE A 90 -17.41 28.66 -1.16
N HIS A 91 -17.99 27.80 -0.31
CA HIS A 91 -18.98 26.79 -0.75
C HIS A 91 -20.38 27.34 -1.05
N ASP A 92 -20.95 28.13 -0.15
CA ASP A 92 -22.35 28.56 -0.27
C ASP A 92 -22.46 29.89 -1.02
N VAL A 93 -23.49 30.06 -1.86
CA VAL A 93 -23.78 31.39 -2.46
C VAL A 93 -24.11 32.46 -1.41
N THR A 94 -24.45 32.06 -0.17
CA THR A 94 -24.73 32.91 0.99
C THR A 94 -23.67 32.79 2.08
N LEU A 95 -23.38 33.91 2.76
CA LEU A 95 -22.32 34.03 3.77
C LEU A 95 -22.77 33.69 5.21
N ASP A 96 -24.07 33.52 5.44
CA ASP A 96 -24.73 33.48 6.76
C ASP A 96 -24.17 32.39 7.70
N ASP A 97 -24.02 31.17 7.17
CA ASP A 97 -23.80 29.96 7.96
C ASP A 97 -22.36 29.77 8.39
N THR A 98 -21.40 30.30 7.62
CA THR A 98 -19.96 30.07 7.83
C THR A 98 -19.17 31.36 8.02
N THR A 99 -19.83 32.52 8.17
CA THR A 99 -19.15 33.78 8.52
C THR A 99 -19.82 34.56 9.67
N ASP A 100 -19.19 35.65 10.08
CA ASP A 100 -19.73 36.62 11.03
C ASP A 100 -20.64 37.69 10.38
N VAL A 101 -21.00 37.60 9.09
CA VAL A 101 -21.73 38.63 8.34
C VAL A 101 -23.01 39.11 9.03
N ALA A 102 -23.79 38.21 9.63
CA ALA A 102 -25.03 38.55 10.32
C ALA A 102 -24.82 39.44 11.57
N LYS A 103 -23.59 39.47 12.12
CA LYS A 103 -23.19 40.31 13.25
C LYS A 103 -22.60 41.66 12.81
N ARG A 104 -22.33 41.85 11.51
CA ARG A 104 -21.76 43.08 10.94
C ARG A 104 -22.85 44.09 10.63
N LYS A 105 -22.98 45.13 11.47
CA LYS A 105 -24.05 46.14 11.36
C LYS A 105 -24.00 46.90 10.03
N GLU A 106 -22.79 47.15 9.52
CA GLU A 106 -22.54 47.80 8.23
C GLU A 106 -23.10 47.01 7.04
N PHE A 107 -23.32 45.70 7.20
CA PHE A 107 -23.86 44.83 6.15
C PHE A 107 -25.31 44.42 6.37
N ALA A 108 -25.99 44.91 7.42
CA ALA A 108 -27.36 44.52 7.74
C ALA A 108 -28.36 44.77 6.58
N ASN A 109 -28.15 45.83 5.79
CA ASN A 109 -28.99 46.18 4.63
C ASN A 109 -28.68 45.37 3.36
N ARG A 110 -27.71 44.45 3.41
CA ARG A 110 -27.26 43.61 2.29
C ARG A 110 -27.96 42.25 2.26
N ARG A 111 -28.80 41.94 3.24
CA ARG A 111 -29.61 40.72 3.25
C ARG A 111 -30.71 40.81 2.19
N ARG A 112 -30.77 39.85 1.26
CA ARG A 112 -31.65 39.87 0.09
C ARG A 112 -32.23 38.49 -0.18
N THR A 113 -33.20 38.42 -1.08
CA THR A 113 -33.75 37.18 -1.59
C THR A 113 -33.42 37.05 -3.07
N TYR A 114 -32.78 35.95 -3.46
CA TYR A 114 -32.56 35.58 -4.85
C TYR A 114 -33.10 34.18 -5.13
N GLU A 115 -33.42 33.96 -6.40
CA GLU A 115 -33.70 32.62 -6.90
C GLU A 115 -32.37 31.93 -7.21
N VAL A 116 -32.11 30.82 -6.50
CA VAL A 116 -30.93 29.94 -6.65
C VAL A 116 -31.48 28.55 -6.90
N GLU A 117 -31.12 27.94 -8.03
CA GLU A 117 -31.60 26.60 -8.41
C GLU A 117 -33.11 26.40 -8.23
N TRP A 118 -33.91 27.38 -8.70
CA TRP A 118 -35.39 27.40 -8.61
C TRP A 118 -35.97 27.63 -7.20
N PHE A 119 -35.14 27.79 -6.18
CA PHE A 119 -35.55 28.09 -4.81
C PHE A 119 -35.31 29.55 -4.44
N ASN A 120 -36.24 30.15 -3.69
CA ASN A 120 -36.06 31.49 -3.14
C ASN A 120 -35.21 31.41 -1.86
N VAL A 121 -33.94 31.76 -1.98
CA VAL A 121 -32.97 31.77 -0.88
C VAL A 121 -32.84 33.20 -0.34
N THR A 122 -32.87 33.36 0.98
CA THR A 122 -32.75 34.68 1.64
C THR A 122 -31.55 34.72 2.57
N GLY A 123 -30.56 35.57 2.27
CA GLY A 123 -29.31 35.67 3.01
C GLY A 123 -28.43 36.82 2.52
N TRP A 124 -27.16 36.79 2.90
CA TRP A 124 -26.12 37.69 2.41
C TRP A 124 -25.33 37.02 1.29
N PHE A 125 -25.60 37.39 0.04
CA PHE A 125 -25.03 36.71 -1.11
C PHE A 125 -23.62 37.17 -1.44
N VAL A 126 -22.72 36.24 -1.75
CA VAL A 126 -21.32 36.54 -2.15
C VAL A 126 -21.26 37.56 -3.29
N VAL A 127 -22.12 37.42 -4.29
CA VAL A 127 -22.21 38.28 -5.49
C VAL A 127 -22.60 39.73 -5.19
N ASP A 128 -23.05 40.03 -3.97
CA ASP A 128 -23.29 41.39 -3.54
C ASP A 128 -22.00 42.05 -3.00
N PHE A 129 -21.03 41.32 -2.47
CA PHE A 129 -19.89 41.93 -1.77
C PHE A 129 -18.66 42.09 -2.67
N THR A 130 -17.90 43.17 -2.49
CA THR A 130 -16.57 43.29 -3.13
C THR A 130 -15.57 42.36 -2.44
N LEU A 131 -14.46 42.04 -3.10
CA LEU A 131 -13.39 41.26 -2.48
C LEU A 131 -12.88 41.92 -1.19
N GLU A 132 -12.73 43.25 -1.19
CA GLU A 132 -12.30 44.01 -0.01
C GLU A 132 -13.28 43.83 1.16
N GLU A 133 -14.59 43.89 0.91
CA GLU A 133 -15.61 43.64 1.94
C GLU A 133 -15.54 42.19 2.44
N LEU A 134 -15.47 41.21 1.52
CA LEU A 134 -15.39 39.78 1.87
C LEU A 134 -14.17 39.46 2.74
N LYS A 135 -13.02 40.07 2.47
CA LYS A 135 -11.79 39.91 3.26
C LYS A 135 -11.91 40.42 4.71
N THR A 136 -12.88 41.29 4.98
CA THR A 136 -13.14 41.81 6.34
C THR A 136 -13.92 40.82 7.22
N LEU A 137 -14.66 39.90 6.60
CA LEU A 137 -15.43 38.89 7.30
C LEU A 137 -14.52 37.86 7.97
N ARG A 138 -15.05 37.21 9.00
CA ARG A 138 -14.38 36.12 9.70
C ARG A 138 -15.15 34.83 9.58
N VAL A 139 -14.43 33.78 9.18
CA VAL A 139 -14.98 32.45 8.95
C VAL A 139 -15.20 31.75 10.30
N LYS A 140 -16.25 30.94 10.37
CA LYS A 140 -16.61 30.12 11.52
C LYS A 140 -16.96 28.70 11.06
N GLN A 141 -16.83 27.75 11.97
CA GLN A 141 -17.19 26.35 11.79
C GLN A 141 -18.69 26.21 11.55
N ARG A 142 -19.05 25.46 10.50
CA ARG A 142 -20.43 25.18 10.08
C ARG A 142 -21.20 24.38 11.12
N TYR A 143 -20.55 23.36 11.67
CA TYR A 143 -21.19 22.42 12.57
C TYR A 143 -20.90 22.73 14.03
N SER A 144 -21.95 22.94 14.82
CA SER A 144 -21.82 23.31 16.24
C SER A 144 -21.17 22.24 17.12
N PHE A 145 -21.15 20.98 16.68
CA PHE A 145 -20.53 19.86 17.38
C PHE A 145 -19.04 19.69 17.05
N ARG A 146 -18.53 20.35 16.00
CA ARG A 146 -17.10 20.40 15.70
C ARG A 146 -16.41 21.44 16.56
N ASP A 147 -15.09 21.43 16.57
CA ASP A 147 -14.31 22.37 17.33
C ASP A 147 -14.59 23.83 16.90
N GLN A 148 -14.99 24.65 17.87
CA GLN A 148 -15.35 26.05 17.68
C GLN A 148 -14.19 27.00 17.96
N GLN A 149 -13.03 26.51 18.44
CA GLN A 149 -11.93 27.36 18.92
C GLN A 149 -11.35 28.26 17.82
N TYR A 150 -11.46 27.85 16.56
CA TYR A 150 -10.94 28.56 15.39
C TYR A 150 -11.90 29.61 14.81
N ASN A 151 -13.12 29.72 15.35
CA ASN A 151 -14.09 30.70 14.88
C ASN A 151 -13.54 32.11 15.02
N GLY A 152 -13.64 32.91 13.96
CA GLY A 152 -13.20 34.30 14.01
C GLY A 152 -11.72 34.53 13.68
N MET A 153 -10.92 33.46 13.53
CA MET A 153 -9.47 33.57 13.34
C MET A 153 -9.05 33.82 11.89
N PHE A 154 -9.83 33.30 10.93
CA PHE A 154 -9.47 33.30 9.51
C PHE A 154 -10.42 34.15 8.67
N SER A 155 -9.93 34.64 7.53
CA SER A 155 -10.70 35.35 6.52
C SER A 155 -10.94 34.47 5.29
N ILE A 156 -11.90 34.86 4.46
CA ILE A 156 -12.09 34.29 3.12
C ILE A 156 -10.81 34.48 2.28
N ILE A 157 -10.45 33.49 1.47
CA ILE A 157 -9.29 33.54 0.57
C ILE A 157 -9.71 33.58 -0.90
N THR A 158 -8.82 34.08 -1.77
CA THR A 158 -9.02 34.08 -3.21
C THR A 158 -8.60 32.75 -3.80
N PHE A 159 -9.11 32.44 -5.00
CA PHE A 159 -8.68 31.27 -5.76
C PHE A 159 -7.15 31.26 -6.00
N GLU A 160 -6.57 32.44 -6.16
CA GLU A 160 -5.14 32.63 -6.40
C GLU A 160 -4.29 32.39 -5.13
N GLU A 161 -4.80 32.77 -3.96
CA GLU A 161 -4.18 32.43 -2.68
C GLU A 161 -4.24 30.91 -2.43
N PHE A 162 -5.37 30.26 -2.75
CA PHE A 162 -5.49 28.80 -2.70
C PHE A 162 -4.49 28.08 -3.61
N ILE A 163 -4.38 28.53 -4.86
CA ILE A 163 -3.36 28.01 -5.80
C ILE A 163 -1.95 28.19 -5.21
N SER A 164 -1.67 29.35 -4.62
CA SER A 164 -0.35 29.64 -4.03
C SER A 164 -0.04 28.68 -2.87
N ILE A 165 -1.03 28.31 -2.04
CA ILE A 165 -0.84 27.31 -0.96
C ILE A 165 -0.39 25.96 -1.52
N ALA A 166 -1.01 25.47 -2.60
CA ALA A 166 -0.61 24.22 -3.22
C ALA A 166 0.78 24.29 -3.87
N LEU A 167 1.09 25.42 -4.52
CA LEU A 167 2.39 25.65 -5.15
C LEU A 167 3.53 25.81 -4.13
N ASP A 168 3.25 26.30 -2.93
CA ASP A 168 4.22 26.49 -1.86
C ASP A 168 4.46 25.22 -1.00
N ALA A 169 3.63 24.19 -1.16
CA ALA A 169 3.78 22.92 -0.44
C ALA A 169 5.17 22.28 -0.68
N ASP A 170 5.69 21.60 0.34
CA ASP A 170 7.01 20.93 0.32
C ASP A 170 7.07 19.69 -0.59
N ARG A 171 5.91 19.18 -1.00
CA ARG A 171 5.71 18.10 -1.97
C ARG A 171 4.75 18.52 -3.07
N THR A 172 4.65 17.72 -4.11
CA THR A 172 3.60 17.91 -5.11
C THR A 172 2.25 17.59 -4.47
N VAL A 173 1.36 18.59 -4.45
CA VAL A 173 -0.04 18.48 -4.03
C VAL A 173 -0.89 18.94 -5.21
N GLY A 174 -1.91 18.16 -5.55
CA GLY A 174 -2.86 18.55 -6.58
C GLY A 174 -3.91 19.52 -6.06
N ILE A 175 -4.51 20.30 -6.95
CA ILE A 175 -5.71 21.08 -6.64
C ILE A 175 -6.93 20.48 -7.32
N TYR A 176 -8.08 20.64 -6.69
CA TYR A 176 -9.35 20.11 -7.15
C TYR A 176 -10.46 21.18 -7.09
N PRO A 177 -10.37 22.30 -7.81
CA PRO A 177 -11.36 23.37 -7.72
C PRO A 177 -12.71 23.02 -8.38
N GLU A 178 -13.81 23.32 -7.69
CA GLU A 178 -15.18 23.28 -8.21
C GLU A 178 -15.59 24.63 -8.81
N ILE A 179 -16.18 24.62 -10.01
CA ILE A 179 -16.91 25.76 -10.55
C ILE A 179 -18.32 25.72 -9.94
N LYS A 180 -18.51 26.51 -8.86
CA LYS A 180 -19.72 26.51 -8.05
C LYS A 180 -20.80 27.40 -8.66
N ASP A 181 -22.03 26.88 -8.75
CA ASP A 181 -23.22 27.63 -9.19
C ASP A 181 -23.02 28.52 -10.43
N PRO A 182 -22.46 28.00 -11.54
CA PRO A 182 -22.08 28.84 -12.68
C PRO A 182 -23.26 29.59 -13.30
N VAL A 183 -24.47 29.04 -13.25
CA VAL A 183 -25.69 29.72 -13.75
C VAL A 183 -25.98 30.97 -12.91
N PHE A 184 -25.91 30.86 -11.58
CA PHE A 184 -26.14 31.96 -10.65
C PHE A 184 -25.02 33.01 -10.77
N ILE A 185 -23.76 32.58 -10.75
CA ILE A 185 -22.62 33.51 -10.87
C ILE A 185 -22.67 34.27 -12.20
N ASN A 186 -22.86 33.59 -13.33
CA ASN A 186 -22.96 34.26 -14.63
C ASN A 186 -24.17 35.19 -14.74
N LYS A 187 -25.25 34.96 -13.99
CA LYS A 187 -26.41 35.86 -13.93
C LYS A 187 -26.08 37.16 -13.20
N HIS A 188 -25.33 37.09 -12.11
CA HIS A 188 -25.15 38.20 -11.17
C HIS A 188 -23.82 38.94 -11.28
N VAL A 189 -22.76 38.30 -11.76
CA VAL A 189 -21.43 38.89 -11.93
C VAL A 189 -21.13 39.06 -13.41
N LYS A 190 -20.65 40.25 -13.79
CA LYS A 190 -20.30 40.59 -15.18
C LYS A 190 -18.90 41.16 -15.23
N TRP A 191 -18.05 40.57 -16.06
CA TRP A 191 -16.70 41.07 -16.31
C TRP A 191 -16.69 42.02 -17.50
N ALA A 192 -15.85 43.06 -17.41
CA ALA A 192 -15.79 44.15 -18.40
C ALA A 192 -15.34 43.68 -19.79
N ASP A 193 -14.60 42.58 -19.88
CA ASP A 193 -14.14 41.97 -21.12
C ASP A 193 -15.18 40.99 -21.74
N GLY A 194 -16.38 40.91 -21.16
CA GLY A 194 -17.47 40.07 -21.66
C GLY A 194 -17.29 38.57 -21.41
N LYS A 195 -16.22 38.19 -20.69
CA LYS A 195 -15.95 36.80 -20.29
C LYS A 195 -16.98 36.30 -19.29
N LYS A 196 -17.23 35.00 -19.34
CA LYS A 196 -18.02 34.25 -18.36
C LYS A 196 -17.17 33.86 -17.16
N PHE A 197 -17.84 33.35 -16.13
CA PHE A 197 -17.21 32.82 -14.93
C PHE A 197 -16.20 31.70 -15.25
N GLU A 198 -16.59 30.76 -16.12
CA GLU A 198 -15.75 29.65 -16.58
C GLU A 198 -14.46 30.13 -17.25
N ASP A 199 -14.55 31.18 -18.07
CA ASP A 199 -13.39 31.76 -18.76
C ASP A 199 -12.40 32.34 -17.74
N LYS A 200 -12.91 33.04 -16.71
CA LYS A 200 -12.09 33.64 -15.65
C LYS A 200 -11.44 32.59 -14.76
N PHE A 201 -12.17 31.52 -14.49
CA PHE A 201 -11.67 30.36 -13.77
C PHE A 201 -10.48 29.73 -14.52
N VAL A 202 -10.66 29.44 -15.82
CA VAL A 202 -9.60 28.84 -16.65
C VAL A 202 -8.42 29.80 -16.86
N ASP A 203 -8.67 31.08 -17.13
CA ASP A 203 -7.62 32.11 -17.23
C ASP A 203 -6.73 32.11 -15.98
N THR A 204 -7.34 31.97 -14.79
CA THR A 204 -6.62 31.95 -13.51
C THR A 204 -5.75 30.71 -13.40
N LEU A 205 -6.27 29.53 -13.73
CA LEU A 205 -5.47 28.29 -13.75
C LEU A 205 -4.28 28.37 -14.72
N LEU A 206 -4.52 28.85 -15.95
CA LEU A 206 -3.48 29.01 -16.97
C LEU A 206 -2.41 30.03 -16.57
N LYS A 207 -2.82 31.14 -15.93
CA LYS A 207 -1.91 32.16 -15.37
C LYS A 207 -0.91 31.55 -14.38
N TYR A 208 -1.32 30.54 -13.61
CA TYR A 208 -0.46 29.83 -12.65
C TYR A 208 0.16 28.53 -13.21
N GLY A 209 0.06 28.29 -14.52
CA GLY A 209 0.78 27.22 -15.20
C GLY A 209 0.10 25.86 -15.20
N TYR A 210 -1.12 25.73 -14.64
CA TYR A 210 -1.87 24.48 -14.71
C TYR A 210 -2.28 24.17 -16.15
N LYS A 211 -1.98 22.95 -16.59
CA LYS A 211 -2.27 22.44 -17.94
C LYS A 211 -1.96 20.95 -18.02
N GLY A 212 -2.35 20.33 -19.13
CA GLY A 212 -1.98 18.97 -19.48
C GLY A 212 -3.05 17.98 -19.10
N GLN A 213 -3.25 17.01 -19.99
CA GLN A 213 -4.14 15.87 -19.82
C GLN A 213 -3.77 15.02 -18.60
N TYR A 214 -4.74 14.28 -18.07
CA TYR A 214 -4.54 13.36 -16.95
C TYR A 214 -3.34 12.44 -17.18
N MET A 215 -2.50 12.27 -16.14
CA MET A 215 -1.26 11.47 -16.17
C MET A 215 -0.18 11.91 -17.18
N SER A 216 -0.37 13.03 -17.87
CA SER A 216 0.71 13.63 -18.68
C SER A 216 1.84 14.16 -17.81
N GLU A 217 3.03 14.35 -18.38
CA GLU A 217 4.19 14.90 -17.66
C GLU A 217 3.90 16.28 -17.05
N ASN A 218 3.12 17.12 -17.76
CA ASN A 218 2.72 18.43 -17.25
C ASN A 218 1.78 18.29 -16.04
N TRP A 219 0.81 17.39 -16.14
CA TRP A 219 -0.14 17.14 -15.05
C TRP A 219 0.56 16.55 -13.82
N LEU A 220 1.50 15.61 -13.99
CA LEU A 220 2.24 15.01 -12.87
C LEU A 220 3.11 16.03 -12.11
N LYS A 221 3.55 17.11 -12.78
CA LYS A 221 4.30 18.22 -12.13
C LYS A 221 3.39 19.13 -11.32
N GLN A 222 2.16 19.33 -11.78
CA GLN A 222 1.22 20.27 -11.18
C GLN A 222 -0.23 19.75 -11.33
N PRO A 223 -0.62 18.73 -10.52
CA PRO A 223 -1.87 18.02 -10.73
C PRO A 223 -3.10 18.91 -10.51
N LEU A 224 -4.08 18.77 -11.39
CA LEU A 224 -5.33 19.51 -11.38
C LEU A 224 -6.48 18.60 -11.78
N PHE A 225 -7.57 18.63 -11.03
CA PHE A 225 -8.90 18.23 -11.51
C PHE A 225 -9.83 19.44 -11.43
N ILE A 226 -10.69 19.64 -12.42
CA ILE A 226 -11.75 20.65 -12.37
C ILE A 226 -13.08 19.92 -12.20
N GLN A 227 -13.96 20.38 -11.31
CA GLN A 227 -15.29 19.79 -11.17
C GLN A 227 -16.44 20.79 -11.25
N SER A 228 -17.63 20.29 -11.56
CA SER A 228 -18.88 21.05 -11.50
C SER A 228 -20.09 20.12 -11.56
N PHE A 229 -21.20 20.54 -10.94
CA PHE A 229 -22.53 19.94 -11.15
C PHE A 229 -23.18 20.37 -12.48
N ALA A 230 -22.62 21.38 -13.16
CA ALA A 230 -23.15 21.91 -14.40
C ALA A 230 -22.45 21.28 -15.63
N PRO A 231 -23.04 20.28 -16.32
CA PRO A 231 -22.44 19.66 -17.49
C PRO A 231 -22.11 20.65 -18.62
N THR A 232 -22.89 21.72 -18.81
CA THR A 232 -22.56 22.73 -19.84
C THR A 232 -21.31 23.54 -19.50
N SER A 233 -21.05 23.77 -18.20
CA SER A 233 -19.81 24.40 -17.73
C SER A 233 -18.59 23.52 -18.04
N ILE A 234 -18.70 22.21 -17.78
CA ILE A 234 -17.66 21.21 -18.10
C ILE A 234 -17.36 21.17 -19.61
N VAL A 235 -18.41 21.15 -20.44
CA VAL A 235 -18.25 21.17 -21.90
C VAL A 235 -17.60 22.48 -22.34
N HIS A 236 -18.04 23.61 -21.80
CA HIS A 236 -17.47 24.93 -22.12
C HIS A 236 -15.98 25.02 -21.76
N VAL A 237 -15.56 24.62 -20.55
CA VAL A 237 -14.14 24.68 -20.17
C VAL A 237 -13.25 23.73 -20.99
N SER A 238 -13.83 22.69 -21.59
CA SER A 238 -13.10 21.75 -22.44
C SER A 238 -12.51 22.40 -23.70
N ASP A 239 -13.08 23.52 -24.15
CA ASP A 239 -12.57 24.28 -25.30
C ASP A 239 -11.32 25.11 -24.96
N PHE A 240 -11.03 25.33 -23.66
CA PHE A 240 -9.98 26.24 -23.20
C PHE A 240 -8.83 25.56 -22.44
N ILE A 241 -9.07 24.39 -21.84
CA ILE A 241 -8.05 23.64 -21.10
C ILE A 241 -8.21 22.12 -21.26
N ASP A 242 -7.08 21.44 -21.45
CA ASP A 242 -6.98 19.98 -21.64
C ASP A 242 -6.85 19.19 -20.31
N SER A 243 -6.76 19.90 -19.18
CA SER A 243 -6.73 19.31 -17.85
C SER A 243 -7.99 18.50 -17.54
N PRO A 244 -7.89 17.47 -16.69
CA PRO A 244 -8.99 16.56 -16.47
C PRO A 244 -10.14 17.22 -15.72
N LYS A 245 -11.36 16.86 -16.13
CA LYS A 245 -12.60 17.31 -15.53
C LYS A 245 -13.31 16.13 -14.88
N VAL A 246 -14.08 16.42 -13.84
CA VAL A 246 -14.93 15.47 -13.14
C VAL A 246 -16.34 16.02 -13.05
N PHE A 247 -17.31 15.19 -13.45
CA PHE A 247 -18.72 15.58 -13.40
C PHE A 247 -19.35 15.19 -12.06
N LEU A 248 -19.82 16.19 -11.32
CA LEU A 248 -20.46 15.98 -10.02
C LEU A 248 -21.90 15.52 -10.19
N ILE A 249 -22.31 14.57 -9.35
CA ILE A 249 -23.66 13.99 -9.37
C ILE A 249 -24.21 14.04 -7.95
N ASP A 250 -25.34 14.74 -7.79
CA ASP A 250 -26.00 14.88 -6.49
C ASP A 250 -27.02 13.76 -6.25
N ASP A 251 -27.78 13.87 -5.15
CA ASP A 251 -28.88 12.99 -4.80
C ASP A 251 -29.83 12.73 -5.98
N ILE A 252 -30.44 11.53 -5.98
CA ILE A 252 -31.29 11.04 -7.05
C ILE A 252 -32.50 11.96 -7.36
N SER A 253 -32.90 12.81 -6.42
CA SER A 253 -34.00 13.76 -6.56
C SER A 253 -33.57 15.11 -7.13
N VAL A 254 -32.27 15.41 -7.15
CA VAL A 254 -31.72 16.68 -7.61
C VAL A 254 -31.49 16.63 -9.12
N ARG A 255 -31.84 17.71 -9.82
CA ARG A 255 -31.65 17.85 -11.27
C ARG A 255 -30.48 18.77 -11.54
N THR A 256 -29.78 18.58 -12.65
CA THR A 256 -28.68 19.48 -13.06
C THR A 256 -29.19 20.91 -13.24
N GLN A 257 -28.46 21.88 -12.68
CA GLN A 257 -28.91 23.28 -12.62
C GLN A 257 -29.06 23.97 -13.99
N ASP A 258 -28.30 23.55 -14.99
CA ASP A 258 -28.18 24.18 -16.31
C ASP A 258 -28.94 23.45 -17.42
N THR A 259 -29.04 22.11 -17.35
CA THR A 259 -29.74 21.28 -18.34
C THR A 259 -31.06 20.70 -17.83
N ASN A 260 -31.35 20.81 -16.53
CA ASN A 260 -32.56 20.28 -15.89
C ASN A 260 -32.75 18.77 -16.13
N GLN A 261 -31.66 18.02 -16.22
CA GLN A 261 -31.67 16.57 -16.40
C GLN A 261 -31.75 15.88 -15.03
N SER A 262 -32.50 14.79 -14.97
CA SER A 262 -32.60 13.94 -13.78
C SER A 262 -31.38 13.05 -13.59
N TYR A 263 -31.20 12.54 -12.38
CA TYR A 263 -30.18 11.52 -12.05
C TYR A 263 -30.17 10.35 -13.06
N TRP A 264 -31.34 9.82 -13.42
CA TRP A 264 -31.45 8.67 -14.34
C TRP A 264 -31.01 9.00 -15.76
N GLU A 265 -31.21 10.25 -16.21
CA GLU A 265 -30.74 10.70 -17.51
C GLU A 265 -29.22 10.84 -17.51
N ILE A 266 -28.65 11.51 -16.51
CA ILE A 266 -27.21 11.80 -16.44
C ILE A 266 -26.36 10.59 -16.03
N THR A 267 -26.99 9.53 -15.52
CA THR A 267 -26.34 8.25 -15.23
C THR A 267 -26.71 7.15 -16.22
N SER A 268 -27.46 7.43 -17.30
CA SER A 268 -27.72 6.46 -18.37
C SER A 268 -26.42 6.08 -19.11
N ASP A 269 -26.40 4.89 -19.72
CA ASP A 269 -25.22 4.43 -20.46
C ASP A 269 -24.89 5.35 -21.65
N GLU A 270 -25.93 5.83 -22.34
CA GLU A 270 -25.80 6.79 -23.43
C GLU A 270 -25.22 8.13 -22.96
N TYR A 271 -25.61 8.60 -21.78
CA TYR A 271 -25.07 9.83 -21.23
C TYR A 271 -23.62 9.64 -20.75
N LEU A 272 -23.29 8.52 -20.10
CA LEU A 272 -21.92 8.20 -19.72
C LEU A 272 -20.99 8.12 -20.94
N ALA A 273 -21.46 7.55 -22.05
CA ALA A 273 -20.73 7.53 -23.33
C ALA A 273 -20.57 8.93 -23.96
N TYR A 274 -21.51 9.84 -23.70
CA TYR A 274 -21.42 11.23 -24.15
C TYR A 274 -20.44 12.03 -23.29
N ILE A 275 -20.61 12.01 -21.96
CA ILE A 275 -19.87 12.87 -21.04
C ILE A 275 -18.41 12.44 -20.91
N SER A 276 -18.09 11.15 -21.10
CA SER A 276 -16.70 10.62 -21.09
C SER A 276 -15.78 11.22 -22.16
N LYS A 277 -16.33 11.93 -23.14
CA LYS A 277 -15.55 12.72 -24.10
C LYS A 277 -14.96 13.99 -23.48
N TYR A 278 -15.50 14.45 -22.36
CA TYR A 278 -15.16 15.72 -21.71
C TYR A 278 -14.57 15.53 -20.31
N VAL A 279 -14.93 14.43 -19.62
CA VAL A 279 -14.49 14.15 -18.25
C VAL A 279 -13.68 12.87 -18.17
N VAL A 280 -12.82 12.79 -17.15
CA VAL A 280 -12.07 11.55 -16.83
C VAL A 280 -12.67 10.82 -15.64
N GLY A 281 -13.68 11.39 -15.00
CA GLY A 281 -14.36 10.76 -13.86
C GLY A 281 -15.66 11.41 -13.47
N LEU A 282 -16.32 10.79 -12.51
CA LEU A 282 -17.53 11.22 -11.84
C LEU A 282 -17.24 11.47 -10.36
N GLY A 283 -17.88 12.48 -9.78
CA GLY A 283 -17.87 12.73 -8.34
C GLY A 283 -19.28 12.67 -7.78
N PRO A 284 -19.84 11.47 -7.53
CA PRO A 284 -21.19 11.34 -7.01
C PRO A 284 -21.25 11.50 -5.49
N TRP A 285 -22.41 11.89 -4.95
CA TRP A 285 -22.70 11.71 -3.54
C TRP A 285 -22.65 10.21 -3.17
N LYS A 286 -21.96 9.84 -2.09
CA LYS A 286 -21.66 8.43 -1.77
C LYS A 286 -22.94 7.60 -1.62
N ASP A 287 -24.01 8.15 -1.03
CA ASP A 287 -25.25 7.41 -0.81
C ASP A 287 -26.07 7.21 -2.10
N THR A 288 -25.73 7.86 -3.23
CA THR A 288 -26.32 7.48 -4.53
C THR A 288 -25.67 6.23 -5.11
N ILE A 289 -24.40 5.96 -4.76
CA ILE A 289 -23.73 4.72 -5.16
C ILE A 289 -24.21 3.57 -4.28
N VAL A 290 -24.16 3.74 -2.96
CA VAL A 290 -24.58 2.74 -1.98
C VAL A 290 -25.67 3.35 -1.09
N PRO A 291 -26.96 3.20 -1.46
CA PRO A 291 -28.06 3.75 -0.70
C PRO A 291 -28.11 3.21 0.72
N ALA A 292 -28.73 3.98 1.63
CA ALA A 292 -28.97 3.54 2.99
C ALA A 292 -30.48 3.53 3.34
N SER A 293 -30.90 2.55 4.13
CA SER A 293 -32.24 2.49 4.72
C SER A 293 -32.13 2.32 6.23
N GLY A 294 -32.73 3.24 7.00
CA GLY A 294 -32.60 3.23 8.46
C GLY A 294 -31.14 3.32 8.95
N ASN A 295 -30.28 4.02 8.21
CA ASN A 295 -28.83 4.11 8.42
C ASN A 295 -28.04 2.79 8.28
N TYR A 296 -28.64 1.78 7.64
CA TYR A 296 -27.93 0.58 7.19
C TYR A 296 -27.76 0.60 5.67
N LEU A 297 -26.59 0.18 5.19
CA LEU A 297 -26.29 0.06 3.77
C LEU A 297 -27.25 -0.92 3.08
N MET A 298 -27.73 -0.52 1.91
CA MET A 298 -28.41 -1.35 0.94
C MET A 298 -27.40 -1.88 -0.09
N PRO A 299 -27.78 -2.82 -0.98
CA PRO A 299 -26.89 -3.25 -2.06
C PRO A 299 -26.39 -2.05 -2.90
N PRO A 300 -25.09 -2.01 -3.24
CA PRO A 300 -24.55 -1.02 -4.16
C PRO A 300 -25.28 -1.01 -5.51
N SER A 301 -25.43 0.18 -6.09
CA SER A 301 -25.78 0.33 -7.50
C SER A 301 -24.64 -0.14 -8.41
N ASP A 302 -24.91 -0.27 -9.70
CA ASP A 302 -23.90 -0.61 -10.71
C ASP A 302 -23.14 0.63 -11.25
N LEU A 303 -23.36 1.83 -10.69
CA LEU A 303 -22.85 3.09 -11.23
C LEU A 303 -21.32 3.07 -11.35
N VAL A 304 -20.61 2.55 -10.36
CA VAL A 304 -19.14 2.46 -10.38
C VAL A 304 -18.65 1.55 -11.51
N ALA A 305 -19.23 0.37 -11.63
CA ALA A 305 -18.88 -0.57 -12.68
C ALA A 305 -19.18 -0.01 -14.08
N ARG A 306 -20.31 0.68 -14.25
CA ARG A 306 -20.65 1.34 -15.52
C ARG A 306 -19.73 2.52 -15.82
N ALA A 307 -19.37 3.34 -14.83
CA ALA A 307 -18.39 4.40 -15.00
C ALA A 307 -17.03 3.85 -15.47
N HIS A 308 -16.52 2.80 -14.80
CA HIS A 308 -15.27 2.15 -15.20
C HIS A 308 -15.33 1.53 -16.60
N ALA A 309 -16.48 0.97 -17.01
CA ALA A 309 -16.67 0.47 -18.38
C ALA A 309 -16.56 1.57 -19.45
N HIS A 310 -16.80 2.83 -19.08
CA HIS A 310 -16.58 4.02 -19.92
C HIS A 310 -15.21 4.70 -19.68
N ASN A 311 -14.28 4.04 -18.98
CA ASN A 311 -12.98 4.58 -18.56
C ASN A 311 -13.08 5.84 -17.69
N LEU A 312 -14.15 5.96 -16.90
CA LEU A 312 -14.35 7.05 -15.95
C LEU A 312 -13.96 6.62 -14.55
N GLN A 313 -13.12 7.41 -13.89
CA GLN A 313 -12.86 7.30 -12.45
C GLN A 313 -14.10 7.67 -11.64
N VAL A 314 -14.17 7.20 -10.39
CA VAL A 314 -15.24 7.58 -9.46
C VAL A 314 -14.64 8.09 -8.15
N HIS A 315 -14.91 9.34 -7.82
CA HIS A 315 -14.43 10.03 -6.62
C HIS A 315 -15.61 10.51 -5.74
N PRO A 316 -16.23 9.64 -4.91
CA PRO A 316 -17.44 10.03 -4.19
C PRO A 316 -17.18 11.01 -3.06
N TYR A 317 -18.20 11.80 -2.74
CA TYR A 317 -18.23 12.72 -1.60
C TYR A 317 -19.43 12.42 -0.67
N THR A 318 -19.40 12.65 0.64
CA THR A 318 -18.26 13.02 1.47
C THR A 318 -18.15 12.06 2.65
N TYR A 319 -16.93 11.62 2.95
CA TYR A 319 -16.62 10.78 4.10
C TYR A 319 -16.33 11.63 5.34
N ARG A 320 -16.92 11.25 6.47
CA ARG A 320 -16.91 12.03 7.72
C ARG A 320 -16.83 11.07 8.90
N ASN A 321 -15.87 11.31 9.80
CA ASN A 321 -15.60 10.37 10.90
C ASN A 321 -16.64 10.42 12.01
N GLU A 322 -17.46 11.47 12.08
CA GLU A 322 -18.41 11.61 13.16
C GLU A 322 -19.56 10.60 13.03
N ASN A 323 -19.93 9.98 14.15
CA ASN A 323 -20.91 8.88 14.23
C ASN A 323 -22.24 9.10 13.50
N GLN A 324 -22.70 10.35 13.38
CA GLN A 324 -23.96 10.67 12.69
C GLN A 324 -23.87 10.57 11.16
N PHE A 325 -22.66 10.55 10.60
CA PHE A 325 -22.40 10.43 9.17
C PHE A 325 -21.87 9.04 8.76
N LEU A 326 -21.56 8.20 9.75
CA LEU A 326 -21.17 6.80 9.55
C LEU A 326 -22.41 5.90 9.60
N HIS A 327 -22.58 5.08 8.57
CA HIS A 327 -23.62 4.04 8.59
C HIS A 327 -23.31 2.98 9.65
N PHE A 328 -24.37 2.39 10.22
CA PHE A 328 -24.23 1.45 11.34
C PHE A 328 -23.44 0.19 10.98
N ASN A 329 -23.36 -0.16 9.70
CA ASN A 329 -22.53 -1.26 9.18
C ASN A 329 -21.05 -1.12 9.52
N PHE A 330 -20.57 0.10 9.77
CA PHE A 330 -19.16 0.37 10.03
C PHE A 330 -18.80 0.42 11.51
N PHE A 331 -19.77 0.22 12.42
CA PHE A 331 -19.54 0.15 13.87
C PHE A 331 -18.80 1.36 14.46
N GLN A 332 -19.10 2.57 13.95
CA GLN A 332 -18.43 3.83 14.34
C GLN A 332 -16.93 3.85 14.00
N ASP A 333 -16.48 3.02 13.08
CA ASP A 333 -15.09 2.97 12.64
C ASP A 333 -14.97 3.46 11.18
N PRO A 334 -14.37 4.63 10.94
CA PRO A 334 -14.17 5.15 9.59
C PRO A 334 -13.22 4.28 8.75
N TYR A 335 -12.36 3.45 9.35
CA TYR A 335 -11.49 2.55 8.58
C TYR A 335 -12.28 1.42 7.92
N ASN A 336 -13.34 0.93 8.58
CA ASN A 336 -14.25 -0.03 7.96
C ASN A 336 -15.01 0.61 6.79
N GLU A 337 -15.37 1.90 6.90
CA GLU A 337 -15.95 2.63 5.77
C GLU A 337 -14.95 2.73 4.62
N TYR A 338 -13.72 3.19 4.88
CA TYR A 338 -12.71 3.30 3.82
C TYR A 338 -12.40 1.96 3.15
N ASP A 339 -12.29 0.88 3.92
CA ASP A 339 -12.06 -0.46 3.39
C ASP A 339 -13.19 -0.93 2.48
N PHE A 340 -14.43 -0.73 2.90
CA PHE A 340 -15.59 -1.04 2.08
C PHE A 340 -15.56 -0.26 0.76
N TRP A 341 -15.34 1.06 0.81
CA TRP A 341 -15.38 1.88 -0.40
C TRP A 341 -14.20 1.64 -1.35
N ILE A 342 -13.00 1.46 -0.80
CA ILE A 342 -11.78 1.23 -1.59
C ILE A 342 -11.71 -0.20 -2.12
N ASN A 343 -11.93 -1.21 -1.28
CA ASN A 343 -11.67 -2.60 -1.63
C ASN A 343 -12.93 -3.37 -2.07
N THR A 344 -14.12 -2.99 -1.60
CA THR A 344 -15.37 -3.68 -1.97
C THR A 344 -16.09 -2.95 -3.12
N VAL A 345 -16.28 -1.63 -3.02
CA VAL A 345 -16.93 -0.83 -4.06
C VAL A 345 -15.94 -0.52 -5.20
N GLY A 346 -14.67 -0.31 -4.88
CA GLY A 346 -13.61 -0.12 -5.87
C GLY A 346 -13.48 1.33 -6.39
N VAL A 347 -13.71 2.33 -5.55
CA VAL A 347 -13.64 3.74 -5.96
C VAL A 347 -12.19 4.23 -6.13
N ASP A 348 -11.99 5.23 -7.00
CA ASP A 348 -10.65 5.73 -7.40
C ASP A 348 -10.17 6.93 -6.56
N GLY A 349 -11.03 7.46 -5.70
CA GLY A 349 -10.74 8.60 -4.83
C GLY A 349 -11.86 8.84 -3.83
N LEU A 350 -11.55 9.53 -2.75
CA LEU A 350 -12.49 9.81 -1.66
C LEU A 350 -12.35 11.27 -1.24
N PHE A 351 -13.44 12.02 -1.30
CA PHE A 351 -13.55 13.33 -0.67
C PHE A 351 -13.86 13.17 0.82
N THR A 352 -12.93 13.55 1.68
CA THR A 352 -13.08 13.40 3.14
C THR A 352 -12.85 14.72 3.85
N ASP A 353 -13.62 14.95 4.92
CA ASP A 353 -13.41 16.08 5.84
C ASP A 353 -12.22 15.83 6.80
N PHE A 354 -11.67 14.60 6.83
CA PHE A 354 -10.62 14.14 7.76
C PHE A 354 -9.48 13.44 7.01
N THR A 355 -8.65 14.22 6.33
CA THR A 355 -7.61 13.67 5.45
C THR A 355 -6.56 12.84 6.17
N GLY A 356 -6.21 13.18 7.41
CA GLY A 356 -5.24 12.42 8.20
C GLY A 356 -5.75 11.03 8.61
N THR A 357 -7.06 10.86 8.73
CA THR A 357 -7.65 9.54 9.02
C THR A 357 -7.57 8.63 7.78
N LEU A 358 -7.95 9.14 6.61
CA LEU A 358 -7.80 8.38 5.35
C LEU A 358 -6.33 8.10 5.02
N HIS A 359 -5.44 9.08 5.22
CA HIS A 359 -4.01 8.89 5.00
C HIS A 359 -3.44 7.77 5.87
N ARG A 360 -3.75 7.75 7.17
CA ARG A 360 -3.32 6.67 8.09
C ARG A 360 -3.87 5.32 7.67
N TYR A 361 -5.14 5.23 7.27
CA TYR A 361 -5.70 3.99 6.72
C TYR A 361 -4.88 3.52 5.50
N GLN A 362 -4.58 4.41 4.56
CA GLN A 362 -3.80 4.09 3.36
C GLN A 362 -2.36 3.69 3.70
N GLU A 363 -1.71 4.30 4.69
CA GLU A 363 -0.38 3.87 5.15
C GLU A 363 -0.42 2.48 5.79
N LEU A 364 -1.43 2.18 6.61
CA LEU A 364 -1.60 0.89 7.29
C LEU A 364 -1.91 -0.25 6.30
N THR A 365 -2.67 0.04 5.25
CA THR A 365 -3.12 -0.94 4.25
C THR A 365 -2.24 -1.01 3.01
N SER A 366 -1.29 -0.07 2.85
CA SER A 366 -0.31 -0.14 1.77
C SER A 366 0.52 -1.42 1.90
N PRO A 367 0.70 -2.21 0.82
CA PRO A 367 1.59 -3.36 0.86
C PRO A 367 2.96 -2.88 1.35
N HIS A 368 3.38 -3.39 2.51
CA HIS A 368 4.51 -2.85 3.27
C HIS A 368 5.74 -2.61 2.38
N ARG A 369 6.42 -1.47 2.59
CA ARG A 369 7.78 -1.30 2.09
C ARG A 369 8.60 -2.50 2.58
N LYS A 370 9.40 -3.08 1.69
CA LYS A 370 10.28 -4.24 1.97
C LYS A 370 11.19 -4.09 3.21
N ASP A 371 11.27 -2.89 3.77
CA ASP A 371 12.20 -2.50 4.84
C ASP A 371 11.55 -2.41 6.23
N GLU A 372 10.22 -2.44 6.35
CA GLU A 372 9.56 -2.53 7.67
C GLU A 372 9.25 -3.99 8.01
N THR A 373 10.05 -4.52 8.92
CA THR A 373 9.84 -5.86 9.49
C THR A 373 8.75 -5.79 10.56
N ALA A 374 8.10 -6.91 10.87
CA ALA A 374 7.22 -6.98 12.05
C ALA A 374 7.96 -6.52 13.32
N ASN A 375 9.29 -6.67 13.39
CA ASN A 375 10.09 -6.13 14.49
C ASN A 375 10.14 -4.59 14.54
N SER A 376 10.12 -3.89 13.40
CA SER A 376 10.06 -2.41 13.41
C SER A 376 8.68 -1.90 13.79
N LEU A 377 7.61 -2.61 13.41
CA LEU A 377 6.25 -2.35 13.89
C LEU A 377 6.14 -2.60 15.40
N LEU A 378 6.69 -3.70 15.92
CA LEU A 378 6.72 -3.99 17.35
C LEU A 378 7.55 -2.97 18.15
N VAL A 379 8.67 -2.50 17.61
CA VAL A 379 9.46 -1.43 18.24
C VAL A 379 8.69 -0.11 18.23
N LYS A 380 8.00 0.23 17.12
CA LYS A 380 7.16 1.44 17.05
C LYS A 380 5.98 1.36 18.02
N ILE A 381 5.28 0.24 18.08
CA ILE A 381 4.18 0.00 19.03
C ILE A 381 4.72 0.10 20.46
N SER A 382 5.85 -0.54 20.78
CA SER A 382 6.51 -0.43 22.08
C SER A 382 6.88 1.02 22.42
N GLN A 383 7.40 1.80 21.47
CA GLN A 383 7.76 3.21 21.67
C GLN A 383 6.53 4.10 21.86
N MET A 384 5.45 3.86 21.12
CA MET A 384 4.18 4.57 21.27
C MET A 384 3.53 4.29 22.62
N ILE A 385 3.62 3.05 23.11
CA ILE A 385 3.10 2.66 24.43
C ILE A 385 3.99 3.22 25.56
N SER A 386 5.32 3.17 25.43
CA SER A 386 6.24 3.76 26.42
C SER A 386 6.16 5.29 26.49
N ALA A 387 5.68 5.97 25.45
CA ALA A 387 5.43 7.41 25.47
C ALA A 387 4.17 7.80 26.28
N TYR A 388 3.31 6.83 26.61
CA TYR A 388 2.11 6.99 27.44
C TYR A 388 2.37 6.51 28.88
N GLU A 389 3.40 7.05 29.54
CA GLU A 389 3.55 6.89 30.99
C GLU A 389 2.47 7.72 31.70
N GLY A 390 1.31 7.09 31.92
CA GLY A 390 0.22 7.71 32.66
C GLY A 390 -0.96 6.81 32.99
N TYR A 391 -1.43 5.95 32.07
CA TYR A 391 -2.59 5.10 32.32
C TYR A 391 -2.63 3.85 31.41
N ASN A 392 -2.98 2.71 32.02
CA ASN A 392 -3.31 1.37 31.51
C ASN A 392 -2.19 0.33 31.33
N ASP A 393 -1.80 -0.29 32.45
CA ASP A 393 -1.21 -1.65 32.52
C ASP A 393 -1.99 -2.69 31.70
N MET A 394 -3.29 -2.46 31.46
CA MET A 394 -4.15 -3.35 30.67
C MET A 394 -3.73 -3.44 29.20
N ILE A 395 -3.39 -2.33 28.55
CA ILE A 395 -2.99 -2.31 27.13
C ILE A 395 -1.59 -2.93 26.97
N LEU A 396 -0.69 -2.69 27.92
CA LEU A 396 0.61 -3.35 27.98
C LEU A 396 0.47 -4.87 28.15
N ASN A 397 -0.42 -5.32 29.04
CA ASN A 397 -0.70 -6.74 29.23
C ASN A 397 -1.32 -7.37 27.99
N GLU A 398 -2.30 -6.74 27.35
CA GLU A 398 -2.90 -7.23 26.09
C GLU A 398 -1.86 -7.30 24.96
N TYR A 399 -0.97 -6.30 24.85
CA TYR A 399 0.14 -6.32 23.90
C TYR A 399 1.12 -7.48 24.17
N HIS A 400 1.50 -7.68 25.43
CA HIS A 400 2.37 -8.79 25.83
C HIS A 400 1.70 -10.15 25.60
N GLU A 401 0.40 -10.29 25.88
CA GLU A 401 -0.37 -11.50 25.60
C GLU A 401 -0.46 -11.77 24.09
N ALA A 402 -0.75 -10.75 23.27
CA ALA A 402 -0.80 -10.89 21.82
C ALA A 402 0.56 -11.31 21.25
N LEU A 403 1.66 -10.76 21.77
CA LEU A 403 3.01 -11.16 21.40
C LEU A 403 3.33 -12.62 21.78
N LEU A 404 2.91 -13.04 22.97
CA LEU A 404 3.07 -14.43 23.43
C LEU A 404 2.28 -15.39 22.56
N GLN A 405 1.01 -15.07 22.24
CA GLN A 405 0.16 -15.86 21.35
C GLN A 405 0.73 -15.92 19.93
N LEU A 406 1.26 -14.81 19.41
CA LEU A 406 1.91 -14.79 18.10
C LEU A 406 3.17 -15.67 18.11
N GLY A 407 3.97 -15.61 19.18
CA GLY A 407 5.11 -16.50 19.37
C GLY A 407 4.72 -17.97 19.45
N GLU A 408 3.62 -18.29 20.16
CA GLU A 408 3.08 -19.65 20.26
C GLU A 408 2.56 -20.16 18.91
N SER A 409 1.80 -19.33 18.20
CA SER A 409 1.31 -19.62 16.86
C SER A 409 2.47 -19.92 15.90
N ALA A 410 3.51 -19.07 15.89
CA ALA A 410 4.70 -19.31 15.08
C ALA A 410 5.38 -20.65 15.41
N ARG A 411 5.53 -20.99 16.70
CA ARG A 411 6.09 -22.29 17.14
C ARG A 411 5.23 -23.47 16.66
N ASN A 412 3.91 -23.38 16.81
CA ASN A 412 2.97 -24.41 16.37
C ASN A 412 3.03 -24.60 14.85
N THR A 413 3.08 -23.51 14.08
CA THR A 413 3.24 -23.58 12.62
C THR A 413 4.55 -24.27 12.22
N PHE A 414 5.68 -24.01 12.90
CA PHE A 414 6.93 -24.74 12.64
C PHE A 414 6.80 -26.24 12.97
N ALA A 415 6.14 -26.60 14.07
CA ALA A 415 5.92 -27.98 14.45
C ALA A 415 5.01 -28.71 13.44
N GLU A 416 3.90 -28.09 13.04
CA GLU A 416 2.99 -28.61 12.01
C GLU A 416 3.68 -28.75 10.66
N PHE A 417 4.50 -27.78 10.27
CA PHE A 417 5.26 -27.85 9.02
C PHE A 417 6.23 -29.03 9.02
N LYS A 418 6.98 -29.23 10.12
CA LYS A 418 7.85 -30.41 10.29
C LYS A 418 7.05 -31.70 10.22
N TYR A 419 5.92 -31.77 10.92
CA TYR A 419 5.04 -32.94 10.89
C TYR A 419 4.50 -33.22 9.48
N ALA A 420 4.11 -32.20 8.72
CA ALA A 420 3.65 -32.33 7.35
C ALA A 420 4.75 -32.87 6.42
N ILE A 421 5.99 -32.42 6.58
CA ILE A 421 7.14 -32.96 5.84
C ILE A 421 7.37 -34.42 6.22
N GLN A 422 7.36 -34.75 7.52
CA GLN A 422 7.62 -36.10 8.00
C GLN A 422 6.56 -37.10 7.54
N SER A 423 5.28 -36.70 7.61
CA SER A 423 4.12 -37.54 7.25
C SER A 423 3.87 -37.59 5.74
N TYR A 424 4.51 -36.72 4.95
CA TYR A 424 4.42 -36.77 3.50
C TYR A 424 4.95 -38.11 2.98
N THR A 425 4.06 -38.94 2.46
CA THR A 425 4.42 -40.23 1.87
C THR A 425 4.07 -40.21 0.39
N SER A 426 5.05 -40.43 -0.47
CA SER A 426 4.80 -40.65 -1.89
C SER A 426 4.42 -42.12 -2.10
N SER A 427 3.32 -42.37 -2.82
CA SER A 427 2.89 -43.73 -3.18
C SER A 427 3.79 -44.40 -4.22
N SER A 428 4.67 -43.64 -4.86
CA SER A 428 5.61 -44.13 -5.87
C SER A 428 6.95 -43.39 -5.80
N ALA A 429 8.02 -44.08 -6.21
CA ALA A 429 9.34 -43.48 -6.33
C ALA A 429 9.36 -42.41 -7.45
N VAL A 430 10.11 -41.33 -7.25
CA VAL A 430 10.25 -40.27 -8.26
C VAL A 430 10.86 -40.85 -9.53
N ALA A 431 10.30 -40.51 -10.69
CA ALA A 431 10.80 -41.05 -11.94
C ALA A 431 12.29 -40.74 -12.12
N ARG A 432 13.06 -41.74 -12.57
CA ARG A 432 14.47 -41.60 -12.98
C ARG A 432 15.44 -41.11 -11.89
N GLY A 433 15.03 -41.05 -10.63
CA GLY A 433 15.89 -40.59 -9.53
C GLY A 433 16.01 -39.07 -9.41
N GLU A 434 15.11 -38.29 -10.00
CA GLU A 434 15.20 -36.82 -10.00
C GLU A 434 15.05 -36.15 -8.62
N VAL A 435 15.33 -34.84 -8.56
CA VAL A 435 15.10 -34.04 -7.36
C VAL A 435 13.61 -34.08 -6.98
N HIS A 436 13.33 -34.50 -5.76
CA HIS A 436 11.97 -34.65 -5.27
C HIS A 436 11.27 -33.28 -5.19
N PRO A 437 9.99 -33.15 -5.61
CA PRO A 437 9.24 -31.89 -5.52
C PRO A 437 9.20 -31.32 -4.10
N LEU A 438 9.02 -32.17 -3.08
CA LEU A 438 9.10 -31.79 -1.66
C LEU A 438 10.43 -31.10 -1.31
N THR A 439 11.56 -31.58 -1.82
CA THR A 439 12.88 -30.94 -1.61
C THR A 439 12.89 -29.52 -2.16
N LYS A 440 12.35 -29.31 -3.37
CA LYS A 440 12.26 -27.96 -3.95
C LYS A 440 11.34 -27.07 -3.12
N TYR A 441 10.18 -27.57 -2.73
CA TYR A 441 9.20 -26.84 -1.93
C TYR A 441 9.76 -26.42 -0.57
N VAL A 442 10.25 -27.36 0.23
CA VAL A 442 10.78 -27.11 1.57
C VAL A 442 11.96 -26.16 1.52
N MET A 443 12.92 -26.38 0.61
CA MET A 443 14.10 -25.53 0.50
C MET A 443 13.77 -24.10 0.02
N ASN A 444 12.74 -23.93 -0.82
CA ASN A 444 12.24 -22.61 -1.21
C ASN A 444 11.51 -21.93 -0.04
N TYR A 445 10.72 -22.69 0.71
CA TYR A 445 9.95 -22.19 1.84
C TYR A 445 10.88 -21.68 2.94
N ILE A 446 11.87 -22.47 3.38
CA ILE A 446 12.84 -22.02 4.39
C ILE A 446 13.71 -20.86 3.91
N LYS A 447 14.01 -20.78 2.60
CA LYS A 447 14.68 -19.63 2.02
C LYS A 447 13.82 -18.37 2.16
N ALA A 448 12.51 -18.44 1.96
CA ALA A 448 11.64 -17.28 2.14
C ALA A 448 11.61 -16.81 3.62
N LEU A 449 11.70 -17.74 4.56
CA LEU A 449 11.70 -17.41 5.99
C LEU A 449 12.94 -16.62 6.45
N THR A 450 14.07 -16.67 5.72
CA THR A 450 15.28 -15.92 6.12
C THR A 450 15.05 -14.41 6.12
N ALA A 451 14.14 -13.91 5.27
CA ALA A 451 13.75 -12.50 5.22
C ALA A 451 13.12 -12.00 6.54
N TYR A 452 12.54 -12.91 7.33
CA TYR A 452 11.86 -12.62 8.60
C TYR A 452 12.67 -13.05 9.82
N SER A 453 13.95 -13.40 9.64
CA SER A 453 14.80 -13.97 10.68
C SER A 453 14.88 -13.17 11.97
N LYS A 454 14.99 -11.83 11.91
CA LYS A 454 15.00 -10.98 13.12
C LYS A 454 13.70 -11.07 13.93
N THR A 455 12.56 -11.09 13.23
CA THR A 455 11.24 -11.23 13.85
C THR A 455 11.09 -12.62 14.46
N LEU A 456 11.42 -13.66 13.69
CA LEU A 456 11.35 -15.04 14.14
C LEU A 456 12.28 -15.28 15.34
N ASP A 457 13.48 -14.73 15.32
CA ASP A 457 14.42 -14.81 16.44
C ASP A 457 13.89 -14.13 17.69
N SER A 458 13.01 -13.13 17.59
CA SER A 458 12.35 -12.51 18.74
C SER A 458 11.18 -13.34 19.26
N LEU A 459 10.34 -13.84 18.35
CA LEU A 459 9.14 -14.65 18.68
C LEU A 459 9.50 -16.03 19.25
N LEU A 460 10.64 -16.58 18.85
CA LEU A 460 11.07 -17.94 19.20
C LEU A 460 11.99 -18.00 20.43
N LYS A 461 12.39 -16.86 21.06
CA LYS A 461 13.35 -16.83 22.19
C LYS A 461 12.96 -17.66 23.40
N ASP A 462 11.67 -17.84 23.65
CA ASP A 462 11.12 -18.52 24.82
C ASP A 462 10.96 -20.03 24.62
N THR A 463 11.87 -20.65 23.86
CA THR A 463 11.83 -22.11 23.68
C THR A 463 12.22 -22.79 24.98
N ASP A 464 11.22 -23.32 25.71
CA ASP A 464 11.46 -24.21 26.84
C ASP A 464 12.40 -25.35 26.35
N ARG A 465 13.57 -25.48 26.98
CA ARG A 465 14.64 -26.42 26.60
C ARG A 465 14.18 -27.88 26.49
N ARG A 466 12.97 -28.19 26.96
CA ARG A 466 12.31 -29.50 26.83
C ARG A 466 11.89 -29.85 25.40
N CYS A 467 11.45 -28.89 24.57
CA CYS A 467 11.10 -29.16 23.16
C CYS A 467 12.35 -29.38 22.28
N LEU A 468 13.47 -28.75 22.67
CA LEU A 468 14.78 -28.93 22.04
C LEU A 468 15.29 -30.37 22.12
N VAL A 469 14.93 -31.15 23.16
CA VAL A 469 15.52 -32.51 23.37
C VAL A 469 15.11 -33.49 22.26
N SER A 470 13.87 -33.44 21.78
CA SER A 470 13.40 -34.30 20.68
C SER A 470 14.00 -33.92 19.32
N ASP A 471 14.16 -32.62 19.06
CA ASP A 471 14.73 -32.12 17.80
C ASP A 471 16.26 -32.25 17.76
N ILE A 472 16.94 -32.13 18.91
CA ILE A 472 18.39 -32.36 19.06
C ILE A 472 18.74 -33.81 18.74
N GLN A 473 17.88 -34.77 19.08
CA GLN A 473 18.14 -36.20 18.81
C GLN A 473 18.23 -36.51 17.30
N LEU A 474 17.59 -35.71 16.45
CA LEU A 474 17.67 -35.80 14.98
C LEU A 474 18.90 -35.09 14.41
N MET A 475 19.54 -34.19 15.17
CA MET A 475 20.76 -33.50 14.77
C MET A 475 21.98 -34.25 15.28
N ALA A 476 22.70 -34.92 14.38
CA ALA A 476 23.86 -35.73 14.76
C ALA A 476 24.98 -34.96 15.50
N ASN A 477 24.98 -33.62 15.44
CA ASN A 477 25.84 -32.71 16.23
C ASN A 477 25.18 -31.32 16.34
N PRO A 478 24.55 -30.95 17.48
CA PRO A 478 24.06 -29.59 17.68
C PRO A 478 25.22 -28.63 17.98
N TYR A 479 25.36 -27.54 17.22
CA TYR A 479 26.41 -26.54 17.41
C TYR A 479 25.96 -25.42 18.37
N PRO A 480 26.82 -24.98 19.31
CA PRO A 480 26.39 -24.22 20.49
C PRO A 480 26.02 -22.73 20.29
N ASN A 481 26.04 -22.16 19.08
CA ASN A 481 25.89 -20.70 18.85
C ASN A 481 24.95 -20.32 17.70
N PHE A 482 23.76 -20.92 17.61
CA PHE A 482 22.77 -20.56 16.59
C PHE A 482 21.55 -19.84 17.19
N THR A 483 20.97 -18.93 16.40
CA THR A 483 19.71 -18.25 16.77
C THR A 483 18.53 -19.24 16.74
N ALA A 484 17.41 -18.88 17.37
CA ALA A 484 16.24 -19.76 17.42
C ALA A 484 15.68 -20.07 16.02
N THR A 485 15.76 -19.12 15.10
CA THR A 485 15.43 -19.32 13.68
C THR A 485 16.38 -20.32 13.06
N ALA A 486 17.70 -20.14 13.21
CA ALA A 486 18.69 -21.05 12.65
C ALA A 486 18.49 -22.50 13.13
N PHE A 487 18.18 -22.71 14.42
CA PHE A 487 17.85 -24.03 14.96
C PHE A 487 16.62 -24.65 14.27
N ASN A 488 15.53 -23.89 14.13
CA ASN A 488 14.31 -24.38 13.48
C ASN A 488 14.53 -24.70 12.00
N LEU A 489 15.32 -23.88 11.28
CA LEU A 489 15.66 -24.16 9.88
C LEU A 489 16.50 -25.43 9.75
N GLN A 490 17.49 -25.64 10.63
CA GLN A 490 18.26 -26.89 10.68
C GLN A 490 17.35 -28.09 10.94
N SER A 491 16.39 -27.97 11.87
CA SER A 491 15.45 -29.04 12.21
C SER A 491 14.58 -29.42 11.02
N VAL A 492 14.04 -28.43 10.30
CA VAL A 492 13.29 -28.66 9.06
C VAL A 492 14.13 -29.38 8.00
N THR A 493 15.40 -29.00 7.81
CA THR A 493 16.27 -29.69 6.85
C THR A 493 16.56 -31.14 7.24
N ALA A 494 16.69 -31.43 8.54
CA ALA A 494 16.90 -32.79 9.03
C ALA A 494 15.65 -33.67 8.83
N VAL A 495 14.46 -33.12 9.07
CA VAL A 495 13.19 -33.83 8.82
C VAL A 495 12.98 -34.11 7.33
N LEU A 496 13.31 -33.14 6.47
CA LEU A 496 13.30 -33.36 5.01
C LEU A 496 14.27 -34.47 4.61
N GLU A 497 15.50 -34.46 5.12
CA GLU A 497 16.49 -35.49 4.82
C GLU A 497 16.02 -36.88 5.24
N ALA A 498 15.48 -37.03 6.45
CA ALA A 498 14.93 -38.29 6.93
C ALA A 498 13.75 -38.78 6.07
N ASN A 499 12.90 -37.86 5.60
CA ASN A 499 11.81 -38.20 4.67
C ASN A 499 12.35 -38.68 3.32
N LEU A 500 13.40 -38.03 2.78
CA LEU A 500 14.04 -38.44 1.54
C LEU A 500 14.73 -39.80 1.66
N GLU A 501 15.36 -40.10 2.80
CA GLU A 501 15.93 -41.42 3.08
C GLU A 501 14.85 -42.53 3.15
N ALA A 502 13.65 -42.21 3.66
CA ALA A 502 12.53 -43.12 3.60
C ALA A 502 12.03 -43.30 2.15
N GLY A 503 11.90 -42.20 1.41
CA GLY A 503 11.49 -42.20 -0.01
C GLY A 503 12.47 -42.92 -0.93
N SER A 504 13.77 -42.89 -0.65
CA SER A 504 14.76 -43.62 -1.44
C SER A 504 14.55 -45.13 -1.36
N ARG A 505 13.99 -45.67 -0.27
CA ARG A 505 13.73 -47.12 -0.14
C ARG A 505 12.59 -47.62 -1.03
N LEU A 506 11.90 -46.73 -1.75
CA LEU A 506 10.84 -47.10 -2.71
C LEU A 506 11.39 -47.59 -4.05
N TYR A 507 12.67 -47.32 -4.38
CA TYR A 507 13.25 -47.85 -5.61
C TYR A 507 13.69 -49.30 -5.44
N ARG A 508 13.34 -50.13 -6.43
CA ARG A 508 13.75 -51.55 -6.47
C ARG A 508 15.25 -51.75 -6.71
N ASP A 509 15.88 -50.81 -7.42
CA ASP A 509 17.32 -50.84 -7.70
C ASP A 509 18.06 -49.93 -6.73
N ASP A 510 18.87 -50.52 -5.84
CA ASP A 510 19.64 -49.80 -4.82
C ASP A 510 20.58 -48.74 -5.42
N ARG A 511 21.07 -48.98 -6.64
CA ARG A 511 21.93 -48.02 -7.36
C ARG A 511 21.18 -46.72 -7.67
N LEU A 512 19.89 -46.81 -8.00
CA LEU A 512 19.04 -45.64 -8.26
C LEU A 512 18.66 -44.90 -6.97
N GLN A 513 18.61 -45.59 -5.82
CA GLN A 513 18.43 -44.95 -4.52
C GLN A 513 19.57 -43.97 -4.23
N TYR A 514 20.81 -44.36 -4.52
CA TYR A 514 21.98 -43.51 -4.33
C TYR A 514 21.95 -42.29 -5.25
N ILE A 515 21.61 -42.44 -6.54
CA ILE A 515 21.43 -41.32 -7.47
C ILE A 515 20.35 -40.34 -6.98
N PHE A 516 19.21 -40.86 -6.51
CA PHE A 516 18.15 -40.04 -5.94
C PHE A 516 18.64 -39.23 -4.73
N MET A 517 19.33 -39.87 -3.79
CA MET A 517 19.89 -39.17 -2.63
C MET A 517 20.94 -38.13 -3.04
N MET A 518 21.80 -38.44 -4.00
CA MET A 518 22.79 -37.49 -4.53
C MET A 518 22.13 -36.24 -5.11
N ASN A 519 21.13 -36.42 -5.98
CA ASN A 519 20.41 -35.30 -6.59
C ASN A 519 19.77 -34.38 -5.54
N ASN A 520 19.13 -34.95 -4.52
CA ASN A 520 18.44 -34.16 -3.49
C ASN A 520 19.42 -33.49 -2.52
N ILE A 521 20.44 -34.19 -2.04
CA ILE A 521 21.47 -33.62 -1.15
C ILE A 521 22.22 -32.49 -1.88
N HIS A 522 22.61 -32.72 -3.13
CA HIS A 522 23.29 -31.70 -3.94
C HIS A 522 22.40 -30.48 -4.15
N TYR A 523 21.13 -30.67 -4.51
CA TYR A 523 20.18 -29.57 -4.64
C TYR A 523 20.07 -28.76 -3.34
N MET A 524 19.93 -29.42 -2.18
CA MET A 524 19.90 -28.76 -0.88
C MET A 524 21.19 -27.96 -0.64
N VAL A 525 22.36 -28.56 -0.86
CA VAL A 525 23.67 -27.90 -0.70
C VAL A 525 23.81 -26.68 -1.60
N GLN A 526 23.46 -26.79 -2.89
CA GLN A 526 23.53 -25.67 -3.83
C GLN A 526 22.57 -24.55 -3.43
N LYS A 527 21.36 -24.89 -2.98
CA LYS A 527 20.39 -23.90 -2.51
C LYS A 527 20.90 -23.11 -1.32
N VAL A 528 21.56 -23.80 -0.38
CA VAL A 528 22.15 -23.17 0.81
C VAL A 528 23.34 -22.31 0.43
N LYS A 529 24.25 -22.80 -0.43
CA LYS A 529 25.41 -22.02 -0.91
C LYS A 529 25.00 -20.73 -1.62
N ASN A 530 23.92 -20.78 -2.39
CA ASN A 530 23.49 -19.69 -3.28
C ASN A 530 22.37 -18.82 -2.68
N SER A 531 22.23 -18.80 -1.35
CA SER A 531 21.24 -17.94 -0.67
C SER A 531 21.65 -17.57 0.76
N ASP A 532 20.87 -16.68 1.38
CA ASP A 532 21.06 -16.25 2.77
C ASP A 532 20.97 -17.40 3.78
N LEU A 533 20.40 -18.56 3.38
CA LEU A 533 20.40 -19.79 4.19
C LEU A 533 21.80 -20.20 4.66
N LYS A 534 22.85 -19.86 3.91
CA LYS A 534 24.25 -20.11 4.32
C LYS A 534 24.54 -19.51 5.70
N SER A 535 24.04 -18.31 5.99
CA SER A 535 24.28 -17.62 7.27
C SER A 535 23.59 -18.30 8.47
N PHE A 536 22.51 -19.06 8.22
CA PHE A 536 21.74 -19.74 9.26
C PHE A 536 22.19 -21.19 9.48
N LEU A 537 22.52 -21.89 8.40
CA LEU A 537 22.95 -23.30 8.47
C LEU A 537 24.47 -23.44 8.68
N GLY A 538 25.25 -22.48 8.19
CA GLY A 538 26.70 -22.41 8.36
C GLY A 538 27.50 -23.31 7.41
N ASP A 539 28.80 -23.01 7.28
CA ASP A 539 29.75 -23.76 6.43
C ASP A 539 29.91 -25.22 6.89
N GLU A 540 29.72 -25.48 8.17
CA GLU A 540 29.83 -26.82 8.74
C GLU A 540 28.69 -27.74 8.28
N TRP A 541 27.44 -27.23 8.23
CA TRP A 541 26.31 -27.95 7.64
C TRP A 541 26.61 -28.32 6.19
N ILE A 542 27.16 -27.37 5.41
CA ILE A 542 27.57 -27.60 4.02
C ILE A 542 28.64 -28.69 3.94
N ARG A 543 29.64 -28.66 4.84
CA ARG A 543 30.71 -29.67 4.88
C ARG A 543 30.16 -31.07 5.18
N ILE A 544 29.23 -31.20 6.13
CA ILE A 544 28.59 -32.48 6.47
C ILE A 544 27.81 -33.03 5.27
N HIS A 545 26.99 -32.20 4.63
CA HIS A 545 26.16 -32.65 3.51
C HIS A 545 27.00 -32.97 2.25
N ASN A 546 28.10 -32.26 2.01
CA ASN A 546 29.06 -32.67 0.97
C ASN A 546 29.70 -34.02 1.27
N ARG A 547 30.04 -34.32 2.55
CA ARG A 547 30.53 -35.66 2.92
C ARG A 547 29.47 -36.73 2.67
N LYS A 548 28.20 -36.46 3.00
CA LYS A 548 27.09 -37.38 2.71
C LYS A 548 26.93 -37.59 1.20
N LEU A 549 26.99 -36.52 0.41
CA LEU A 549 26.95 -36.60 -1.06
C LEU A 549 28.06 -37.51 -1.61
N GLN A 550 29.29 -37.34 -1.13
CA GLN A 550 30.43 -38.19 -1.52
C GLN A 550 30.25 -39.64 -1.09
N GLN A 551 29.70 -39.90 0.11
CA GLN A 551 29.38 -41.26 0.55
C GLN A 551 28.35 -41.94 -0.37
N GLN A 552 27.32 -41.20 -0.82
CA GLN A 552 26.35 -41.74 -1.78
C GLN A 552 26.99 -42.00 -3.14
N ALA A 553 27.89 -41.12 -3.62
CA ALA A 553 28.62 -41.33 -4.87
C ALA A 553 29.47 -42.62 -4.83
N THR A 554 30.25 -42.84 -3.76
CA THR A 554 31.04 -44.07 -3.59
C THR A 554 30.16 -45.32 -3.49
N ARG A 555 28.99 -45.23 -2.85
CA ARG A 555 28.04 -46.36 -2.79
C ARG A 555 27.45 -46.67 -4.16
N TYR A 556 27.06 -45.66 -4.92
CA TYR A 556 26.61 -45.78 -6.30
C TYR A 556 27.68 -46.43 -7.19
N GLU A 557 28.92 -45.94 -7.11
CA GLU A 557 30.08 -46.47 -7.84
C GLU A 557 30.28 -47.96 -7.54
N ARG A 558 30.38 -48.32 -6.26
CA ARG A 558 30.60 -49.72 -5.84
C ARG A 558 29.46 -50.63 -6.26
N ALA A 559 28.21 -50.19 -6.11
CA ALA A 559 27.04 -50.98 -6.47
C ALA A 559 26.86 -51.12 -7.99
N SER A 560 27.35 -50.16 -8.77
CA SER A 560 27.16 -50.14 -10.23
C SER A 560 28.33 -50.78 -11.00
N TRP A 561 29.56 -50.51 -10.59
CA TRP A 561 30.73 -50.71 -11.44
C TRP A 561 31.74 -51.72 -10.90
N ASN A 562 31.77 -52.02 -9.59
CA ASN A 562 32.75 -52.99 -9.06
C ASN A 562 32.67 -54.36 -9.76
N ASN A 563 31.45 -54.85 -10.03
CA ASN A 563 31.27 -56.11 -10.75
C ASN A 563 31.70 -56.05 -12.21
N VAL A 564 31.52 -54.89 -12.87
CA VAL A 564 31.98 -54.69 -14.24
C VAL A 564 33.51 -54.68 -14.27
N LEU A 565 34.13 -53.94 -13.34
CA LEU A 565 35.57 -53.75 -13.26
C LEU A 565 36.32 -55.01 -12.78
N SER A 566 35.68 -55.92 -12.02
CA SER A 566 36.32 -57.17 -11.60
C SER A 566 36.68 -58.11 -12.75
N TYR A 567 36.04 -57.98 -13.92
CA TYR A 567 36.41 -58.74 -15.12
C TYR A 567 37.68 -58.18 -15.81
N LEU A 568 38.19 -57.03 -15.36
CA LEU A 568 39.40 -56.39 -15.87
C LEU A 568 40.57 -56.42 -14.89
N SER A 569 40.41 -57.00 -13.69
CA SER A 569 41.47 -57.04 -12.68
C SER A 569 42.52 -58.12 -12.97
N ASP A 570 43.79 -57.83 -12.68
CA ASP A 570 44.95 -58.67 -12.98
C ASP A 570 45.00 -60.01 -12.23
N ASP A 571 44.13 -60.23 -11.24
CA ASP A 571 44.14 -61.38 -10.32
C ASP A 571 43.95 -62.76 -11.00
N GLY A 572 43.61 -62.80 -12.30
CA GLY A 572 43.43 -64.03 -13.08
C GLY A 572 44.37 -64.21 -14.29
N LEU A 573 45.27 -63.26 -14.58
CA LEU A 573 46.08 -63.27 -15.80
C LEU A 573 47.41 -64.01 -15.60
N CYS A 574 47.37 -65.34 -15.53
CA CYS A 574 48.57 -66.17 -15.60
C CYS A 574 49.24 -66.04 -16.98
N ALA A 575 50.48 -65.51 -16.98
CA ALA A 575 51.50 -65.47 -18.03
C ALA A 575 51.01 -65.68 -19.48
N ALA A 576 50.97 -64.60 -20.25
CA ALA A 576 50.62 -64.61 -21.67
C ALA A 576 51.46 -65.64 -22.46
N GLY A 577 50.79 -66.65 -23.03
CA GLY A 577 51.43 -67.59 -23.95
C GLY A 577 50.60 -68.82 -24.33
N ASP A 578 49.72 -69.31 -23.45
CA ASP A 578 49.04 -70.60 -23.67
C ASP A 578 47.61 -70.46 -24.24
N ALA A 579 47.14 -71.47 -24.98
CA ALA A 579 45.80 -71.48 -25.60
C ALA A 579 44.66 -71.40 -24.57
N ALA A 580 44.90 -71.94 -23.37
CA ALA A 580 43.98 -71.86 -22.24
C ALA A 580 43.79 -70.40 -21.75
N SER A 581 44.87 -69.63 -21.61
CA SER A 581 44.82 -68.22 -21.20
C SER A 581 44.04 -67.35 -22.19
N ARG A 582 44.17 -67.60 -23.50
CA ARG A 582 43.40 -66.90 -24.54
C ARG A 582 41.89 -67.16 -24.46
N LYS A 583 41.48 -68.37 -24.04
CA LYS A 583 40.08 -68.71 -23.85
C LYS A 583 39.50 -68.00 -22.63
N THR A 584 40.24 -67.98 -21.52
CA THR A 584 39.85 -67.27 -20.29
C THR A 584 39.71 -65.77 -20.55
N ILE A 585 40.70 -65.13 -21.17
CA ILE A 585 40.64 -63.70 -21.54
C ILE A 585 39.41 -63.38 -22.40
N ARG A 586 39.08 -64.26 -23.36
CA ARG A 586 37.89 -64.07 -24.21
C ARG A 586 36.58 -64.15 -23.41
N GLU A 587 36.49 -65.03 -22.42
CA GLU A 587 35.30 -65.14 -21.58
C GLU A 587 35.18 -63.96 -20.60
N GLU A 588 36.29 -63.50 -20.01
CA GLU A 588 36.33 -62.30 -19.17
C GLU A 588 35.90 -61.04 -19.93
N ILE A 589 36.41 -60.83 -21.15
CA ILE A 589 36.00 -59.71 -22.02
C ILE A 589 34.51 -59.80 -22.38
N LYS A 590 34.00 -61.01 -22.63
CA LYS A 590 32.58 -61.22 -22.93
C LYS A 590 31.70 -60.90 -21.71
N ASN A 591 32.11 -61.34 -20.51
CA ASN A 591 31.40 -61.05 -19.27
C ASN A 591 31.45 -59.55 -18.92
N PHE A 592 32.59 -58.90 -19.15
CA PHE A 592 32.72 -57.44 -19.07
C PHE A 592 31.70 -56.74 -19.98
N ASN A 593 31.67 -57.08 -21.27
CA ASN A 593 30.76 -56.45 -22.23
C ASN A 593 29.29 -56.65 -21.84
N LEU A 594 28.90 -57.87 -21.42
CA LEU A 594 27.54 -58.17 -20.98
C LEU A 594 27.17 -57.39 -19.71
N SER A 595 28.06 -57.31 -18.73
CA SER A 595 27.83 -56.56 -17.49
C SER A 595 27.79 -55.06 -17.76
N PHE A 596 28.66 -54.55 -18.63
CA PHE A 596 28.66 -53.15 -19.05
C PHE A 596 27.36 -52.79 -19.79
N GLU A 597 26.91 -53.63 -20.73
CA GLU A 597 25.65 -53.43 -21.46
C GLU A 597 24.43 -53.46 -20.54
N GLU A 598 24.42 -54.33 -19.52
CA GLU A 598 23.36 -54.37 -18.49
C GLU A 598 23.29 -53.04 -17.74
N VAL A 599 24.41 -52.61 -17.18
CA VAL A 599 24.53 -51.34 -16.45
C VAL A 599 24.13 -50.18 -17.36
N TYR A 600 24.70 -50.06 -18.56
CA TYR A 600 24.38 -48.99 -19.49
C TYR A 600 22.89 -48.97 -19.87
N ARG A 601 22.30 -50.14 -20.18
CA ARG A 601 20.89 -50.25 -20.57
C ARG A 601 19.94 -49.79 -19.47
N VAL A 602 20.27 -50.08 -18.21
CA VAL A 602 19.47 -49.68 -17.06
C VAL A 602 19.70 -48.19 -16.73
N GLN A 603 20.96 -47.76 -16.66
CA GLN A 603 21.33 -46.45 -16.14
C GLN A 603 21.14 -45.30 -17.15
N LYS A 604 21.09 -45.57 -18.46
CA LYS A 604 20.76 -44.55 -19.47
C LYS A 604 19.39 -43.90 -19.24
N ALA A 605 18.49 -44.59 -18.53
CA ALA A 605 17.17 -44.08 -18.20
C ALA A 605 17.16 -43.20 -16.94
N TRP A 606 18.27 -43.10 -16.20
CA TRP A 606 18.34 -42.31 -14.96
C TRP A 606 18.66 -40.85 -15.26
N SER A 607 18.45 -39.98 -14.28
CA SER A 607 18.56 -38.53 -14.44
C SER A 607 19.42 -37.94 -13.33
N VAL A 608 20.44 -37.17 -13.72
CA VAL A 608 21.24 -36.29 -12.84
C VAL A 608 21.08 -34.88 -13.42
N PRO A 609 20.09 -34.10 -12.93
CA PRO A 609 19.69 -32.85 -13.59
C PRO A 609 20.75 -31.75 -13.54
N ASP A 610 21.57 -31.73 -12.49
CA ASP A 610 22.62 -30.72 -12.31
C ASP A 610 23.87 -31.08 -13.12
N ASP A 611 24.34 -30.14 -13.93
CA ASP A 611 25.43 -30.38 -14.89
C ASP A 611 26.75 -30.67 -14.17
N GLN A 612 27.07 -29.90 -13.12
CA GLN A 612 28.31 -30.11 -12.37
C GLN A 612 28.31 -31.46 -11.66
N LEU A 613 27.22 -31.82 -10.98
CA LEU A 613 27.12 -33.13 -10.32
C LEU A 613 27.21 -34.27 -11.34
N ARG A 614 26.57 -34.11 -12.50
CA ARG A 614 26.59 -35.14 -13.55
C ARG A 614 28.01 -35.32 -14.10
N ASP A 615 28.75 -34.24 -14.27
CA ASP A 615 30.13 -34.30 -14.73
C ASP A 615 31.05 -34.86 -13.65
N ASP A 616 30.89 -34.48 -12.38
CA ASP A 616 31.64 -35.05 -11.25
C ASP A 616 31.44 -36.57 -11.14
N VAL A 617 30.20 -37.03 -11.31
CA VAL A 617 29.87 -38.46 -11.34
C VAL A 617 30.49 -39.14 -12.56
N ARG A 618 30.51 -38.50 -13.74
CA ARG A 618 31.13 -39.06 -14.94
C ARG A 618 32.67 -39.10 -14.85
N ILE A 619 33.29 -38.08 -14.28
CA ILE A 619 34.75 -37.96 -14.13
C ILE A 619 35.29 -38.97 -13.13
N GLN A 620 34.53 -39.38 -12.11
CA GLN A 620 34.90 -40.52 -11.27
C GLN A 620 35.05 -41.84 -12.05
N PHE A 621 34.57 -41.92 -13.31
CA PHE A 621 34.71 -43.07 -14.21
C PHE A 621 35.74 -42.86 -15.34
N HIS A 622 36.50 -41.76 -15.32
CA HIS A 622 37.71 -41.57 -16.13
C HIS A 622 38.95 -41.85 -15.31
#